data_AF-A0A1D7QQT3-F1
#
_entry.id   AF-A0A1D7QQT3-F1
#
_cell.length_a   1.000
_cell.length_b   1.000
_cell.length_c   1.000
_cell.angle_alpha   90.00
_cell.angle_beta   90.00
_cell.angle_gamma   90.00
#
_symmetry.space_group_name_H-M   'P 1'
#
loop_
_entity.id
_entity.type
_entity.pdbx_description
1 polymer ?
#
loop_
_entity_poly.entity_id
_entity_poly.type
_entity_poly.pdbx_seq_one_letter_code
_entity_poly.pdbx_strand_id
1 'polypeptide(L)'
;MSVLTSAKNGLSAKAALDFLSLSGFTREEFQDTFKTNVKTIENYVSNAAKLDASLSEKLLKSFSLFEKGIEIFGTAKAFHLWLNTPSYGLGNQVPFDLMDTITGISLIEEELIRIEYGDLA
;
A
#
# COMPACT_ATOMS: atom_id res chain seq x y z
N MET A 1 -11.12 -14.92 -2.24
CA MET A 1 -10.81 -15.76 -3.43
C MET A 1 -10.10 -14.90 -4.47
N SER A 2 -8.90 -15.34 -4.89
CA SER A 2 -8.11 -14.92 -6.07
C SER A 2 -7.52 -13.51 -6.17
N VAL A 3 -6.77 -13.04 -5.17
CA VAL A 3 -5.81 -11.92 -5.37
C VAL A 3 -4.45 -12.44 -5.90
N LEU A 4 -4.03 -13.63 -5.45
CA LEU A 4 -2.74 -14.26 -5.80
C LEU A 4 -2.61 -14.69 -7.27
N THR A 5 -3.71 -15.06 -7.94
CA THR A 5 -3.65 -15.55 -9.34
C THR A 5 -3.44 -14.41 -10.36
N SER A 6 -3.76 -13.17 -9.99
CA SER A 6 -3.65 -12.00 -10.86
C SER A 6 -2.21 -11.48 -10.99
N ALA A 7 -1.36 -11.73 -9.99
CA ALA A 7 0.04 -11.26 -9.97
C ALA A 7 0.87 -11.82 -11.14
N LYS A 8 0.68 -13.10 -11.50
CA LYS A 8 1.44 -13.77 -12.56
C LYS A 8 1.12 -13.29 -13.98
N ASN A 9 -0.02 -12.60 -14.17
CA ASN A 9 -0.44 -12.11 -15.48
C ASN A 9 -0.31 -10.59 -15.64
N GLY A 10 0.27 -9.89 -14.67
CA GLY A 10 0.28 -8.43 -14.58
C GLY A 10 -1.08 -7.89 -14.13
N LEU A 11 -1.08 -7.04 -13.10
CA LEU A 11 -2.29 -6.43 -12.58
C LEU A 11 -2.78 -5.37 -13.58
N SER A 12 -4.10 -5.25 -13.77
CA SER A 12 -4.65 -4.15 -14.58
C SER A 12 -4.22 -2.82 -14.00
N ALA A 13 -3.84 -1.85 -14.85
CA ALA A 13 -3.49 -0.51 -14.39
C ALA A 13 -4.61 0.17 -13.59
N LYS A 14 -5.86 -0.28 -13.75
CA LYS A 14 -7.00 0.20 -12.97
C LYS A 14 -6.80 -0.04 -11.47
N ALA A 15 -6.14 -1.13 -11.08
CA ALA A 15 -5.92 -1.44 -9.68
C ALA A 15 -5.07 -0.37 -8.96
N ALA A 16 -4.19 0.34 -9.66
CA ALA A 16 -3.43 1.45 -9.09
C ALA A 16 -4.34 2.64 -8.77
N LEU A 17 -5.36 2.90 -9.60
CA LEU A 17 -6.39 3.92 -9.33
C LEU A 17 -7.34 3.49 -8.21
N ASP A 18 -7.69 2.20 -8.18
CA ASP A 18 -8.49 1.63 -7.10
C ASP A 18 -7.73 1.74 -5.76
N PHE A 19 -6.41 1.49 -5.75
CA PHE A 19 -5.55 1.69 -4.58
C PHE A 19 -5.49 3.15 -4.14
N LEU A 20 -5.29 4.08 -5.08
CA LEU A 20 -5.25 5.51 -4.78
C LEU A 20 -6.56 5.97 -4.09
N SER A 21 -7.69 5.46 -4.59
CA SER A 21 -9.02 5.75 -4.04
C SER A 21 -9.24 5.13 -2.65
N LEU A 22 -8.76 3.90 -2.43
CA LEU A 22 -8.84 3.20 -1.14
C LEU A 22 -7.95 3.85 -0.08
N SER A 23 -6.69 4.12 -0.45
CA SER A 23 -5.63 4.51 0.49
C SER A 23 -5.77 5.93 1.01
N GLY A 24 -6.40 6.82 0.22
CA GLY A 24 -6.42 8.25 0.51
C GLY A 24 -5.11 8.96 0.16
N PHE A 25 -4.19 8.27 -0.53
CA PHE A 25 -2.93 8.87 -0.96
C PHE A 25 -3.16 10.01 -1.95
N THR A 26 -2.35 11.04 -1.80
CA THR A 26 -2.15 12.09 -2.81
C THR A 26 -1.41 11.54 -4.02
N ARG A 27 -1.38 12.32 -5.12
CA ARG A 27 -0.65 11.94 -6.34
C ARG A 27 0.86 11.87 -6.06
N GLU A 28 1.34 12.74 -5.18
CA GLU A 28 2.70 12.83 -4.70
C GLU A 28 3.06 11.60 -3.87
N GLU A 29 2.25 11.26 -2.86
CA GLU A 29 2.49 10.07 -2.02
C GLU A 29 2.48 8.77 -2.85
N PHE A 30 1.59 8.67 -3.83
CA PHE A 30 1.56 7.56 -4.76
C PHE A 30 2.86 7.49 -5.59
N GLN A 31 3.35 8.63 -6.08
CA GLN A 31 4.59 8.68 -6.84
C GLN A 31 5.79 8.29 -5.99
N ASP A 32 5.87 8.79 -4.75
CA ASP A 32 6.98 8.50 -3.84
C ASP A 32 7.00 7.02 -3.44
N THR A 33 5.81 6.45 -3.26
CA THR A 33 5.63 5.01 -2.98
C THR A 33 5.97 4.17 -4.20
N PHE A 34 5.30 4.36 -5.34
CA PHE A 34 5.36 3.41 -6.47
C PHE A 34 6.37 3.79 -7.55
N LYS A 35 7.08 4.90 -7.40
CA LYS A 35 8.06 5.45 -8.35
C LYS A 35 7.47 5.64 -9.77
N THR A 36 6.16 5.85 -9.85
CA THR A 36 5.43 6.17 -11.07
C THR A 36 4.30 7.14 -10.76
N ASN A 37 3.99 8.04 -11.69
CA ASN A 37 2.97 9.06 -11.46
C ASN A 37 1.57 8.59 -11.90
N VAL A 38 0.55 9.20 -11.32
CA VAL A 38 -0.86 8.87 -11.61
C VAL A 38 -1.22 9.08 -13.08
N LYS A 39 -0.60 10.06 -13.77
CA LYS A 39 -0.85 10.31 -15.20
C LYS A 39 -0.38 9.14 -16.08
N THR A 40 0.75 8.51 -15.75
CA THR A 40 1.23 7.31 -16.44
C THR A 40 0.25 6.15 -16.22
N ILE A 41 -0.26 5.99 -14.99
CA ILE A 41 -1.27 4.98 -14.69
C ILE A 41 -2.58 5.24 -15.46
N GLU A 42 -3.07 6.48 -15.49
CA GLU A 42 -4.26 6.88 -16.26
C GLU A 42 -4.09 6.52 -17.75
N ASN A 43 -2.92 6.81 -18.33
CA ASN A 43 -2.60 6.41 -19.70
C ASN A 43 -2.60 4.89 -19.90
N TYR A 44 -2.07 4.11 -18.96
CA TYR A 44 -2.10 2.66 -19.04
C TYR A 44 -3.53 2.12 -18.97
N VAL A 45 -4.38 2.71 -18.14
CA VAL A 45 -5.81 2.36 -18.08
C VAL A 45 -6.51 2.63 -19.41
N SER A 46 -6.29 3.80 -20.02
CA SER A 46 -6.88 4.13 -21.34
C SER A 46 -6.46 3.18 -22.45
N ASN A 47 -5.26 2.59 -22.35
CA ASN A 47 -4.74 1.63 -23.31
C ASN A 47 -5.01 0.16 -22.93
N ALA A 48 -5.81 -0.09 -21.88
CA ALA A 48 -6.03 -1.42 -21.30
C ALA A 48 -4.71 -2.18 -21.00
N ALA A 49 -3.66 -1.43 -20.69
CA ALA A 49 -2.35 -1.96 -20.39
C ALA A 49 -2.30 -2.53 -18.97
N LYS A 50 -1.35 -3.44 -18.78
CA LYS A 50 -1.05 -4.04 -17.48
C LYS A 50 0.15 -3.36 -16.85
N LEU A 51 0.20 -3.37 -15.53
CA LEU A 51 1.37 -2.99 -14.77
C LEU A 51 2.44 -4.07 -14.94
N ASP A 52 3.71 -3.69 -14.86
CA ASP A 52 4.80 -4.65 -14.81
C ASP A 52 4.72 -5.49 -13.54
N ALA A 53 5.48 -6.59 -13.49
CA ALA A 53 5.43 -7.54 -12.39
C ALA A 53 5.84 -6.91 -11.05
N SER A 54 6.86 -6.03 -11.04
CA SER A 54 7.38 -5.42 -9.81
C SER A 54 6.37 -4.44 -9.23
N LEU A 55 5.81 -3.57 -10.07
CA LEU A 55 4.76 -2.65 -9.65
C LEU A 55 3.50 -3.40 -9.21
N SER A 56 3.11 -4.46 -9.92
CA SER A 56 1.98 -5.31 -9.55
C SER A 56 2.17 -5.95 -8.18
N GLU A 57 3.34 -6.55 -7.90
CA GLU A 57 3.64 -7.19 -6.62
C GLU A 57 3.59 -6.18 -5.47
N LYS A 58 4.23 -5.02 -5.66
CA LYS A 58 4.24 -3.96 -4.66
C LYS A 58 2.85 -3.43 -4.35
N LEU A 59 2.04 -3.23 -5.38
CA LEU A 59 0.68 -2.76 -5.24
C LEU A 59 -0.19 -3.77 -4.49
N LEU A 60 -0.03 -5.06 -4.78
CA LEU A 60 -0.74 -6.13 -4.06
C LEU A 60 -0.36 -6.18 -2.58
N LYS A 61 0.93 -6.08 -2.25
CA LYS A 61 1.37 -5.98 -0.85
C LYS A 61 0.82 -4.73 -0.16
N SER A 62 0.77 -3.60 -0.87
CA SER A 62 0.21 -2.36 -0.34
C SER A 62 -1.29 -2.50 -0.06
N PHE A 63 -2.05 -3.20 -0.92
CA PHE A 63 -3.45 -3.53 -0.67
C PHE A 63 -3.61 -4.37 0.60
N SER A 64 -2.83 -5.44 0.76
CA SER A 64 -2.88 -6.28 1.97
C SER A 64 -2.52 -5.50 3.23
N LEU A 65 -1.53 -4.60 3.15
CA LEU A 65 -1.18 -3.72 4.26
C LEU A 65 -2.35 -2.79 4.62
N PHE A 66 -3.00 -2.17 3.64
CA PHE A 66 -4.16 -1.30 3.89
C PHE A 66 -5.35 -2.07 4.43
N GLU A 67 -5.62 -3.27 3.96
CA GLU A 67 -6.67 -4.15 4.51
C GLU A 67 -6.42 -4.42 6.00
N LYS A 68 -5.19 -4.81 6.37
CA LYS A 68 -4.82 -5.05 7.77
C LYS A 68 -4.86 -3.78 8.62
N GLY A 69 -4.37 -2.66 8.08
CA GLY A 69 -4.43 -1.38 8.75
C GLY A 69 -5.87 -0.92 8.99
N ILE A 70 -6.78 -1.13 8.04
CA ILE A 70 -8.21 -0.81 8.22
C ILE A 70 -8.84 -1.70 9.28
N GLU A 71 -8.48 -2.98 9.35
CA GLU A 71 -8.95 -3.89 10.41
C GLU A 71 -8.59 -3.38 11.80
N ILE A 72 -7.36 -2.88 11.98
CA ILE A 72 -6.85 -2.39 13.28
C ILE A 72 -7.33 -0.98 13.60
N PHE A 73 -7.26 -0.05 12.65
CA PHE A 73 -7.56 1.38 12.87
C PHE A 73 -9.01 1.77 12.52
N GLY A 74 -9.82 0.82 12.04
CA GLY A 74 -11.24 0.97 11.70
C GLY A 74 -11.54 1.67 10.38
N THR A 75 -10.66 2.56 9.89
CA THR A 75 -10.84 3.25 8.60
C THR A 75 -9.53 3.47 7.86
N ALA A 76 -9.60 3.57 6.52
CA ALA A 76 -8.42 3.86 5.69
C ALA A 76 -7.79 5.21 6.05
N LYS A 77 -8.63 6.21 6.38
CA LYS A 77 -8.18 7.54 6.82
C LYS A 77 -7.40 7.47 8.14
N ALA A 78 -7.88 6.69 9.10
CA ALA A 78 -7.19 6.54 10.39
C ALA A 78 -5.85 5.80 10.22
N PHE A 79 -5.83 4.76 9.39
CA PHE A 79 -4.58 4.07 9.06
C PHE A 79 -3.59 4.96 8.29
N HIS A 80 -4.05 5.74 7.32
CA HIS A 80 -3.21 6.69 6.58
C HIS A 80 -2.63 7.78 7.48
N LEU A 81 -3.38 8.25 8.48
CA LEU A 81 -2.87 9.16 9.50
C LEU A 81 -1.76 8.51 10.33
N TRP A 82 -1.95 7.25 10.73
CA TRP A 82 -0.93 6.49 11.47
C TRP A 82 0.33 6.26 10.62
N LEU A 83 0.19 5.98 9.32
CA LEU A 83 1.33 5.86 8.40
C LEU A 83 2.19 7.13 8.36
N ASN A 84 1.59 8.29 8.60
CA ASN A 84 2.26 9.59 8.63
C ASN A 84 2.70 10.04 10.04
N THR A 85 2.61 9.15 11.04
CA THR A 85 3.00 9.43 12.42
C THR A 85 4.21 8.58 12.81
N PRO A 86 5.24 9.13 13.49
CA PRO A 86 6.37 8.33 13.97
C PRO A 86 5.92 7.13 14.80
N SER A 87 6.41 5.93 14.46
CA SER A 87 6.07 4.69 15.15
C SER A 87 7.22 4.19 16.02
N TYR A 88 6.94 3.95 17.31
CA TYR A 88 7.93 3.48 18.26
C TYR A 88 8.52 2.11 17.89
N GLY A 89 7.67 1.15 17.48
CA GLY A 89 8.14 -0.18 17.09
C GLY A 89 8.88 -0.24 15.75
N LEU A 90 8.93 0.89 15.02
CA LEU A 90 9.80 1.11 13.86
C LEU A 90 11.00 2.03 14.17
N GLY A 91 11.37 2.17 15.45
CA GLY A 91 12.50 3.01 15.86
C GLY A 91 12.25 4.50 15.70
N ASN A 92 11.01 4.95 15.90
CA ASN A 92 10.53 6.33 15.70
C ASN A 92 10.61 6.82 14.25
N GLN A 93 10.67 5.91 13.28
CA GLN A 93 10.54 6.26 11.87
C GLN A 93 9.08 6.47 11.48
N VAL A 94 8.84 7.29 10.46
CA VAL A 94 7.51 7.46 9.86
C VAL A 94 7.25 6.26 8.95
N PRO A 95 6.20 5.44 9.19
CA PRO A 95 5.94 4.24 8.39
C PRO A 95 5.83 4.52 6.88
N PHE A 96 5.23 5.65 6.50
CA PHE A 96 5.07 6.05 5.10
C PHE A 96 6.41 6.10 4.35
N ASP A 97 7.48 6.59 5.00
CA ASP A 97 8.82 6.69 4.39
C ASP A 97 9.42 5.32 4.03
N LEU A 98 8.92 4.24 4.63
CA LEU A 98 9.36 2.87 4.37
C LEU A 98 8.57 2.19 3.25
N MET A 99 7.42 2.75 2.85
CA MET A 99 6.55 2.14 1.85
C MET A 99 7.17 2.10 0.45
N ASP A 100 8.27 2.81 0.22
CA ASP A 100 8.96 2.84 -1.06
C ASP A 100 9.73 1.54 -1.39
N THR A 101 9.82 0.59 -0.43
CA THR A 101 10.36 -0.75 -0.64
C THR A 101 9.41 -1.86 -0.18
N ILE A 102 9.54 -3.05 -0.78
CA ILE A 102 8.81 -4.26 -0.35
C ILE A 102 9.16 -4.65 1.09
N THR A 103 10.45 -4.54 1.43
CA THR A 103 10.94 -4.81 2.79
C THR A 103 10.34 -3.85 3.80
N GLY A 104 10.29 -2.55 3.48
CA GLY A 104 9.68 -1.56 4.36
C GLY A 104 8.19 -1.79 4.57
N ILE A 105 7.43 -2.13 3.51
CA ILE A 105 6.02 -2.55 3.64
C ILE A 105 5.87 -3.72 4.62
N SER A 106 6.75 -4.73 4.54
CA SER A 106 6.71 -5.87 5.46
C SER A 106 7.09 -5.49 6.91
N LEU A 107 8.00 -4.54 7.13
CA LEU A 107 8.27 -4.03 8.48
C LEU A 107 7.05 -3.33 9.09
N ILE A 108 6.31 -2.57 8.28
CA ILE A 108 5.06 -1.94 8.72
C ILE A 108 4.03 -3.00 9.08
N GLU A 109 3.87 -4.04 8.25
CA GLU A 109 2.98 -5.17 8.50
C GLU A 109 3.31 -5.88 9.83
N GLU A 110 4.60 -6.12 10.11
CA GLU A 110 5.04 -6.68 11.39
C GLU A 110 4.71 -5.77 12.59
N GLU A 111 4.82 -4.46 12.41
CA GLU A 111 4.42 -3.48 13.44
C GLU A 111 2.91 -3.49 13.68
N LEU A 112 2.11 -3.58 12.61
CA LEU A 112 0.66 -3.72 12.72
C LEU A 112 0.27 -4.97 13.51
N ILE A 113 0.93 -6.09 13.24
CA ILE A 113 0.73 -7.33 13.98
C ILE A 113 1.06 -7.15 15.47
N ARG A 114 2.15 -6.46 15.81
CA ARG A 114 2.49 -6.15 17.21
C ARG A 114 1.45 -5.26 17.88
N ILE A 115 0.93 -4.26 17.18
CA ILE A 115 -0.12 -3.37 17.68
C ILE A 115 -1.39 -4.18 17.96
N GLU A 116 -1.81 -5.04 17.02
CA GLU A 116 -2.98 -5.91 17.18
C GLU A 116 -2.85 -6.82 18.40
N TYR A 117 -1.71 -7.50 18.58
CA TYR A 117 -1.51 -8.38 19.74
C TYR A 117 -1.30 -7.61 21.06
N GLY A 118 -0.77 -6.39 21.00
CA GLY A 118 -0.61 -5.52 22.17
C GLY A 118 -1.93 -4.94 22.69
N ASP A 119 -2.93 -4.77 21.82
CA ASP A 119 -4.30 -4.36 22.19
C ASP A 119 -5.12 -5.55 22.75
N LEU A 120 -4.72 -6.78 22.43
CA LEU A 120 -5.35 -8.01 22.93
C LEU A 120 -4.82 -8.46 24.32
N ALA A 121 -3.83 -7.77 24.90
CA ALA A 121 -3.14 -8.16 26.14
C ALA A 121 -3.65 -7.45 27.41
#